data_AF-A0A7S0IIG3-F1
#
_entry.id   AF-A0A7S0IIG3-F1
#
_cell.length_a   1.000
_cell.length_b   1.000
_cell.length_c   1.000
_cell.angle_alpha   90.00
_cell.angle_beta   90.00
_cell.angle_gamma   90.00
#
_symmetry.space_group_name_H-M   'P 1'
#
loop_
_entity.id
_entity.type
_entity.pdbx_description
1 polymer ?
#
loop_
_entity_poly.entity_id
_entity_poly.type
_entity_poly.pdbx_seq_one_letter_code
_entity_poly.pdbx_strand_id
1 'polypeptide(L)'
;GFRADILASASLAQRLRATAGLDPNVVRTEGKVAAALGWMEHVGLGFDPSAVRAAVGDLRRKLAGIESAAAAAMPDGARVNLGSPQQVAEAMYDTLKLPPPSSNAQQGAKTAQLTTKDDALRSLRDRRLHPLPGLVLEYRAVSRAIAMCNSYASLARGKRLRCDWNNTR
;
A
#
# COMPACT_ATOMS: atom_id res chain seq x y z
N GLY A 1 24.76 22.72 -6.49
CA GLY A 1 24.98 22.90 -5.04
C GLY A 1 24.95 21.54 -4.37
N PHE A 2 26.00 21.18 -3.64
CA PHE A 2 26.07 19.94 -2.84
C PHE A 2 24.87 19.91 -1.88
N ARG A 3 24.05 18.86 -1.94
CA ARG A 3 22.75 18.79 -1.27
C ARG A 3 22.85 18.21 0.14
N ALA A 4 21.83 18.51 0.95
CA ALA A 4 21.68 18.14 2.36
C ALA A 4 21.97 16.65 2.65
N ASP A 5 21.69 15.75 1.71
CA ASP A 5 21.81 14.30 1.85
C ASP A 5 23.28 13.86 2.06
N ILE A 6 24.22 14.36 1.24
CA ILE A 6 25.65 14.06 1.40
C ILE A 6 26.21 14.75 2.65
N LEU A 7 25.69 15.95 2.97
CA LEU A 7 26.06 16.67 4.18
C LEU A 7 25.55 15.95 5.44
N ALA A 8 24.40 15.29 5.38
CA ALA A 8 23.84 14.50 6.46
C ALA A 8 24.71 13.27 6.73
N SER A 9 25.12 12.54 5.69
CA SER A 9 26.07 11.43 5.79
C SER A 9 27.43 11.86 6.36
N ALA A 10 27.96 12.99 5.90
CA ALA A 10 29.20 13.55 6.43
C ALA A 10 29.06 13.94 7.91
N SER A 11 27.92 14.53 8.30
CA SER A 11 27.64 14.91 9.69
C SER A 11 27.50 13.70 10.62
N LEU A 12 26.94 12.59 10.14
CA LEU A 12 26.84 11.34 10.91
C LEU A 12 28.24 10.74 11.12
N ALA A 13 29.05 10.65 10.08
CA ALA A 13 30.42 10.18 10.18
C ALA A 13 31.27 11.05 11.14
N GLN A 14 31.05 12.37 11.13
CA GLN A 14 31.71 13.29 12.07
C GLN A 14 31.25 13.07 13.51
N ARG A 15 29.95 12.89 13.74
CA ARG A 15 29.40 12.59 15.08
C ARG A 15 29.91 11.28 15.64
N LEU A 16 29.93 10.22 14.83
CA LEU A 16 30.47 8.90 15.24
C LEU A 16 31.94 8.98 15.65
N ARG A 17 32.75 9.79 14.97
CA ARG A 17 34.16 10.02 15.35
C ARG A 17 34.32 10.85 16.62
N ALA A 18 33.36 11.73 16.91
CA ALA A 18 33.39 12.59 18.08
C ALA A 18 32.80 11.92 19.34
N THR A 19 32.09 10.79 19.20
CA THR A 19 31.53 10.05 20.33
C THR A 19 32.60 9.19 21.01
N ALA A 20 32.91 9.52 22.26
CA ALA A 20 33.84 8.76 23.07
C ALA A 20 33.29 7.36 23.43
N GLY A 21 34.15 6.35 23.49
CA GLY A 21 33.79 5.00 23.91
C GLY A 21 33.20 4.08 22.84
N LEU A 22 33.11 4.54 21.58
CA LEU A 22 32.72 3.68 20.45
C LEU A 22 33.89 2.83 19.96
N ASP A 23 33.60 1.57 19.61
CA ASP A 23 34.57 0.68 18.95
C ASP A 23 35.03 1.30 17.61
N PRO A 24 36.34 1.45 17.37
CA PRO A 24 36.89 1.96 16.11
C PRO A 24 36.41 1.20 14.86
N ASN A 25 36.11 -0.10 14.98
CA ASN A 25 35.55 -0.90 13.89
C ASN A 25 34.11 -0.51 13.55
N VAL A 26 33.32 -0.17 14.56
CA VAL A 26 31.94 0.33 14.39
C VAL A 26 32.00 1.69 13.72
N VAL A 27 32.80 2.63 14.23
CA VAL A 27 32.95 3.97 13.63
C VAL A 27 33.39 3.89 12.17
N ARG A 28 34.32 2.98 11.85
CA ARG A 28 34.79 2.76 10.48
C ARG A 28 33.70 2.19 9.57
N THR A 29 32.93 1.22 10.07
CA THR A 29 31.90 0.53 9.28
C THR A 29 30.71 1.44 9.05
N GLU A 30 30.16 2.03 10.11
CA GLU A 30 29.04 2.96 10.05
C GLU A 30 29.38 4.22 9.24
N GLY A 31 30.62 4.72 9.32
CA GLY A 31 31.08 5.82 8.49
C GLY A 31 31.08 5.49 6.98
N LYS A 32 31.44 4.26 6.61
CA LYS A 32 31.38 3.79 5.20
C LYS A 32 29.94 3.60 4.74
N VAL A 33 29.09 3.01 5.58
CA VAL A 33 27.66 2.80 5.29
C VAL A 33 26.98 4.14 5.11
N ALA A 34 27.18 5.10 6.03
CA ALA A 34 26.61 6.44 5.92
C ALA A 34 26.99 7.14 4.61
N ALA A 35 28.27 7.03 4.20
CA ALA A 35 28.74 7.60 2.93
C ALA A 35 28.08 6.93 1.71
N ALA A 36 27.95 5.60 1.71
CA ALA A 36 27.28 4.86 0.65
C ALA A 36 25.79 5.22 0.54
N LEU A 37 25.09 5.29 1.68
CA LEU A 37 23.68 5.67 1.73
C LEU A 37 23.47 7.09 1.19
N GLY A 38 24.27 8.07 1.61
CA GLY A 38 24.16 9.44 1.09
C GLY A 38 24.36 9.53 -0.43
N TRP A 39 25.22 8.67 -0.99
CA TRP A 39 25.37 8.56 -2.44
C TRP A 39 24.14 7.95 -3.11
N MET A 40 23.57 6.88 -2.53
CA MET A 40 22.35 6.24 -3.03
C MET A 40 21.15 7.20 -3.02
N GLU A 41 20.97 7.97 -1.93
CA GLU A 41 19.96 9.03 -1.82
C GLU A 41 20.15 10.11 -2.89
N HIS A 42 21.40 10.51 -3.09
CA HIS A 42 21.74 11.55 -4.06
C HIS A 42 21.47 11.14 -5.50
N VAL A 43 21.88 9.92 -5.87
CA VAL A 43 21.70 9.39 -7.24
C VAL A 43 20.23 9.07 -7.50
N GLY A 44 19.57 8.45 -6.53
CA GLY A 44 18.20 7.96 -6.66
C GLY A 44 18.01 6.89 -7.74
N LEU A 45 16.78 6.46 -7.90
CA LEU A 45 16.36 5.45 -8.88
C LEU A 45 15.80 6.13 -10.13
N GLY A 46 16.09 5.55 -11.30
CA GLY A 46 15.43 5.96 -12.54
C GLY A 46 13.93 5.70 -12.43
N PHE A 47 13.12 6.72 -12.74
CA PHE A 47 11.67 6.64 -12.62
C PHE A 47 11.03 7.36 -13.79
N ASP A 48 10.07 6.73 -14.45
CA ASP A 48 9.31 7.33 -15.54
C ASP A 48 7.86 7.60 -15.10
N PRO A 49 7.53 8.87 -14.75
CA PRO A 49 6.18 9.23 -14.36
C PRO A 49 5.13 8.98 -15.45
N SER A 50 5.53 8.98 -16.73
CA SER A 50 4.60 8.77 -17.84
C SER A 50 4.15 7.32 -17.93
N ALA A 51 5.09 6.37 -17.78
CA ALA A 51 4.79 4.95 -17.70
C ALA A 51 3.86 4.63 -16.51
N VAL A 52 4.09 5.26 -15.36
CA VAL A 52 3.21 5.09 -14.19
C VAL A 52 1.80 5.63 -14.45
N ARG A 53 1.66 6.80 -15.09
CA ARG A 53 0.33 7.32 -15.45
C ARG A 53 -0.43 6.40 -16.41
N ALA A 54 0.27 5.83 -17.39
CA ALA A 54 -0.33 4.85 -18.29
C ALA A 54 -0.82 3.61 -17.53
N ALA A 55 0.03 3.03 -16.68
CA ALA A 55 -0.33 1.87 -15.85
C ALA A 55 -1.51 2.17 -14.89
N VAL A 56 -1.55 3.36 -14.28
CA VAL A 56 -2.69 3.79 -13.45
C VAL A 56 -3.97 3.90 -14.29
N GLY A 57 -3.87 4.37 -15.53
CA GLY A 57 -4.99 4.37 -16.47
C GLY A 57 -5.55 2.97 -16.71
N ASP A 58 -4.67 1.98 -16.90
CA ASP A 58 -5.05 0.58 -17.13
C ASP A 58 -5.70 -0.03 -15.89
N LEU A 59 -5.14 0.22 -14.71
CA LEU A 59 -5.69 -0.24 -13.44
C LEU A 59 -7.07 0.39 -13.15
N ARG A 60 -7.31 1.65 -13.53
CA ARG A 60 -8.62 2.28 -13.43
C ARG A 60 -9.66 1.63 -14.34
N ARG A 61 -9.27 1.28 -15.58
CA ARG A 61 -10.16 0.50 -16.47
C ARG A 61 -10.47 -0.88 -15.88
N LYS A 62 -9.48 -1.51 -15.25
CA LYS A 62 -9.69 -2.77 -14.52
C LYS A 62 -10.68 -2.60 -13.36
N LEU A 63 -10.57 -1.52 -12.56
CA LEU A 63 -11.55 -1.23 -11.51
C LEU A 63 -12.97 -1.09 -12.06
N ALA A 64 -13.16 -0.33 -13.13
CA ALA A 64 -14.48 -0.16 -13.76
C ALA A 64 -15.07 -1.51 -14.25
N GLY A 65 -14.20 -2.41 -14.75
CA GLY A 65 -14.59 -3.78 -15.10
C GLY A 65 -15.04 -4.59 -13.87
N ILE A 66 -14.32 -4.49 -12.76
CA ILE A 66 -14.67 -5.16 -11.49
C ILE A 66 -16.00 -4.63 -10.93
N GLU A 67 -16.21 -3.31 -10.97
CA GLU A 67 -17.47 -2.68 -10.54
C GLU A 67 -18.66 -3.15 -11.40
N SER A 68 -18.46 -3.25 -12.72
CA SER A 68 -19.47 -3.76 -13.64
C SER A 68 -19.79 -5.23 -13.38
N ALA A 69 -18.76 -6.06 -13.14
CA ALA A 69 -18.93 -7.47 -12.79
C ALA A 69 -19.63 -7.64 -11.43
N ALA A 70 -19.33 -6.78 -10.45
CA ALA A 70 -19.98 -6.79 -9.15
C ALA A 70 -21.45 -6.42 -9.26
N ALA A 71 -21.79 -5.37 -10.03
CA ALA A 71 -23.17 -4.99 -10.29
C ALA A 71 -23.94 -6.12 -11.00
N ALA A 72 -23.34 -6.77 -12.01
CA ALA A 72 -23.95 -7.90 -12.71
C ALA A 72 -24.18 -9.14 -11.82
N ALA A 73 -23.38 -9.29 -10.75
CA ALA A 73 -23.55 -10.36 -9.78
C ALA A 73 -24.59 -10.03 -8.68
N MET A 74 -24.99 -8.77 -8.53
CA MET A 74 -25.99 -8.37 -7.53
C MET A 74 -27.42 -8.58 -8.04
N PRO A 75 -28.38 -8.88 -7.15
CA PRO A 75 -29.81 -8.86 -7.50
C PRO A 75 -30.18 -7.51 -8.14
N ASP A 76 -31.00 -7.58 -9.19
CA ASP A 76 -31.50 -6.42 -9.96
C ASP A 76 -30.41 -5.49 -10.53
N GLY A 77 -29.15 -5.96 -10.61
CA GLY A 77 -28.04 -5.16 -11.12
C GLY A 77 -27.61 -4.03 -10.18
N ALA A 78 -27.93 -4.13 -8.89
CA ALA A 78 -27.67 -3.08 -7.91
C ALA A 78 -26.18 -2.72 -7.83
N ARG A 79 -25.88 -1.41 -7.82
CA ARG A 79 -24.51 -0.91 -7.68
C ARG A 79 -24.13 -0.79 -6.22
N VAL A 80 -23.02 -1.42 -5.84
CA VAL A 80 -22.44 -1.36 -4.50
C VAL A 80 -21.12 -0.61 -4.57
N ASN A 81 -20.91 0.36 -3.69
CA ASN A 81 -19.59 0.98 -3.54
C ASN A 81 -18.62 -0.01 -2.89
N LEU A 82 -17.81 -0.68 -3.71
CA LEU A 82 -16.83 -1.68 -3.26
C LEU A 82 -15.71 -1.08 -2.37
N GLY A 83 -15.55 0.25 -2.39
CA GLY A 83 -14.67 0.98 -1.49
C GLY A 83 -15.25 1.22 -0.09
N SER A 84 -16.56 1.07 0.10
CA SER A 84 -17.23 1.26 1.39
C SER A 84 -17.40 -0.08 2.13
N PRO A 85 -16.71 -0.29 3.26
CA PRO A 85 -16.88 -1.52 4.05
C PRO A 85 -18.33 -1.77 4.49
N GLN A 86 -19.08 -0.69 4.76
CA GLN A 86 -20.48 -0.76 5.16
C GLN A 86 -21.38 -1.29 4.03
N GLN A 87 -21.32 -0.68 2.84
CA GLN A 87 -22.17 -1.11 1.73
C GLN A 87 -21.83 -2.53 1.28
N VAL A 88 -20.56 -2.92 1.34
CA VAL A 88 -20.14 -4.30 1.07
C VAL A 88 -20.73 -5.27 2.11
N ALA A 89 -20.76 -4.89 3.39
CA ALA A 89 -21.36 -5.73 4.44
C ALA A 89 -22.87 -5.90 4.21
N GLU A 90 -23.59 -4.80 3.96
CA GLU A 90 -25.03 -4.81 3.65
C GLU A 90 -25.33 -5.67 2.40
N ALA A 91 -24.54 -5.52 1.33
CA ALA A 91 -24.67 -6.33 0.12
C ALA A 91 -24.45 -7.83 0.41
N MET A 92 -23.41 -8.18 1.17
CA MET A 92 -23.07 -9.58 1.43
C MET A 92 -24.04 -10.27 2.39
N TYR A 93 -24.40 -9.62 3.49
CA TYR A 93 -25.12 -10.26 4.59
C TYR A 93 -26.61 -9.96 4.58
N ASP A 94 -27.02 -8.78 4.15
CA ASP A 94 -28.44 -8.40 4.14
C ASP A 94 -29.09 -8.70 2.80
N THR A 95 -28.40 -8.42 1.69
CA THR A 95 -28.96 -8.65 0.34
C THR A 95 -28.73 -10.09 -0.12
N LEU A 96 -27.48 -10.54 -0.14
CA LEU A 96 -27.11 -11.88 -0.61
C LEU A 96 -27.27 -12.98 0.44
N LYS A 97 -27.55 -12.61 1.71
CA LYS A 97 -27.71 -13.54 2.84
C LYS A 97 -26.56 -14.54 2.98
N LEU A 98 -25.32 -14.12 2.67
CA LEU A 98 -24.15 -14.98 2.82
C LEU A 98 -23.92 -15.33 4.29
N PRO A 99 -23.48 -16.56 4.60
CA PRO A 99 -23.26 -16.96 5.98
C PRO A 99 -22.13 -16.11 6.58
N PRO A 100 -22.32 -15.46 7.74
CA PRO A 100 -21.25 -14.68 8.34
C PRO A 100 -20.07 -15.60 8.70
N PRO A 101 -18.82 -15.08 8.62
CA PRO A 101 -17.66 -15.77 9.20
C PRO A 101 -17.92 -16.03 10.71
N SER A 102 -17.34 -17.10 11.25
CA SER A 102 -17.65 -17.60 12.61
C SER A 102 -17.60 -16.51 13.69
N SER A 103 -18.38 -16.71 14.76
CA SER A 103 -18.74 -15.77 15.84
C SER A 103 -17.66 -14.79 16.36
N ASN A 104 -16.39 -15.11 16.25
CA ASN A 104 -15.27 -14.20 16.59
C ASN A 104 -15.12 -13.01 15.61
N ALA A 105 -15.84 -13.03 14.49
CA ALA A 105 -15.90 -11.98 13.49
C ALA A 105 -16.82 -10.80 13.85
N GLN A 106 -17.54 -10.87 14.98
CA GLN A 106 -18.31 -9.75 15.53
C GLN A 106 -17.45 -8.64 16.16
N GLN A 107 -16.12 -8.74 16.10
CA GLN A 107 -15.24 -7.72 16.65
C GLN A 107 -15.07 -6.52 15.71
N GLY A 108 -15.97 -5.56 15.89
CA GLY A 108 -15.84 -4.16 15.47
C GLY A 108 -16.69 -3.27 16.38
N ALA A 109 -16.04 -2.55 17.30
CA ALA A 109 -16.67 -1.72 18.31
C ALA A 109 -17.68 -0.69 17.76
N LYS A 110 -18.73 -0.42 18.55
CA LYS A 110 -19.74 0.66 18.45
C LYS A 110 -20.71 0.68 17.26
N THR A 111 -20.58 -0.20 16.27
CA THR A 111 -21.58 -0.32 15.19
C THR A 111 -21.80 -1.79 14.88
N ALA A 112 -23.06 -2.25 14.81
CA ALA A 112 -23.46 -3.64 14.60
C ALA A 112 -23.15 -4.19 13.19
N GLN A 113 -22.05 -3.78 12.56
CA GLN A 113 -21.68 -4.17 11.21
C GLN A 113 -20.82 -5.44 11.22
N LEU A 114 -21.22 -6.43 10.43
CA LEU A 114 -20.47 -7.65 10.19
C LEU A 114 -19.17 -7.36 9.41
N THR A 115 -18.10 -8.10 9.73
CA THR A 115 -16.77 -7.85 9.17
C THR A 115 -16.70 -8.03 7.65
N THR A 116 -15.98 -7.14 6.98
CA THR A 116 -15.54 -7.30 5.59
C THR A 116 -14.01 -7.32 5.50
N LYS A 117 -13.33 -7.78 6.56
CA LYS A 117 -11.86 -7.96 6.56
C LYS A 117 -11.43 -8.97 5.51
N ASP A 118 -10.18 -8.84 5.09
CA ASP A 118 -9.57 -9.59 4.00
C ASP A 118 -9.67 -11.13 4.22
N ASP A 119 -9.50 -11.61 5.45
CA ASP A 119 -9.61 -13.05 5.77
C ASP A 119 -11.05 -13.56 5.75
N ALA A 120 -12.02 -12.75 6.19
CA ALA A 120 -13.43 -13.08 6.08
C ALA A 120 -13.87 -13.18 4.61
N LEU A 121 -13.44 -12.21 3.79
CA LEU A 121 -13.70 -12.23 2.35
C LEU A 121 -13.07 -13.44 1.66
N ARG A 122 -11.83 -13.81 2.03
CA ARG A 122 -11.17 -15.02 1.52
C ARG A 122 -11.93 -16.29 1.90
N SER A 123 -12.33 -16.42 3.16
CA SER A 123 -13.15 -17.57 3.61
C SER A 123 -14.43 -17.70 2.80
N LEU A 124 -15.13 -16.58 2.55
CA LEU A 124 -16.37 -16.58 1.78
C LEU A 124 -16.16 -16.86 0.28
N ARG A 125 -15.07 -16.34 -0.29
CA ARG A 125 -14.65 -16.68 -1.67
C ARG A 125 -14.35 -18.18 -1.79
N ASP A 126 -13.65 -18.76 -0.82
CA ASP A 126 -13.23 -20.17 -0.87
C ASP A 126 -14.41 -21.14 -0.72
N ARG A 127 -15.47 -20.72 -0.03
CA ARG A 127 -16.78 -21.42 -0.01
C ARG A 127 -17.53 -21.35 -1.34
N ARG A 128 -17.11 -20.49 -2.27
CA ARG A 128 -17.67 -20.33 -3.63
C ARG A 128 -19.18 -20.10 -3.71
N LEU A 129 -19.77 -19.49 -2.67
CA LEU A 129 -21.21 -19.21 -2.62
C LEU A 129 -21.63 -18.06 -3.55
N HIS A 130 -20.74 -17.08 -3.75
CA HIS A 130 -21.01 -15.91 -4.59
C HIS A 130 -19.69 -15.30 -5.08
N PRO A 131 -19.62 -14.67 -6.28
CA PRO A 131 -18.41 -14.03 -6.78
C PRO A 131 -18.04 -12.72 -6.06
N LEU A 132 -19.01 -12.03 -5.44
CA LEU A 132 -18.83 -10.70 -4.83
C LEU A 132 -17.63 -10.61 -3.87
N PRO A 133 -17.40 -11.54 -2.91
CA PRO A 133 -16.25 -11.46 -2.01
C PRO A 133 -14.90 -11.46 -2.74
N GLY A 134 -14.79 -12.23 -3.83
CA GLY A 134 -13.59 -12.24 -4.68
C GLY A 134 -13.39 -10.92 -5.43
N LEU A 135 -14.47 -10.35 -5.98
CA LEU A 135 -14.45 -9.07 -6.66
C LEU A 135 -14.08 -7.92 -5.71
N VAL A 136 -14.57 -7.93 -4.47
CA VAL A 136 -14.21 -6.96 -3.43
C VAL A 136 -12.72 -7.04 -3.10
N LEU A 137 -12.17 -8.25 -2.91
CA LEU A 137 -10.74 -8.44 -2.65
C LEU A 137 -9.90 -7.87 -3.79
N GLU A 138 -10.27 -8.16 -5.03
CA GLU A 138 -9.57 -7.66 -6.21
C GLU A 138 -9.66 -6.15 -6.33
N TYR A 139 -10.86 -5.57 -6.15
CA TYR A 139 -11.08 -4.12 -6.15
C TYR A 139 -10.18 -3.42 -5.14
N ARG A 140 -10.10 -3.93 -3.90
CA ARG A 140 -9.26 -3.35 -2.85
C ARG A 140 -7.78 -3.51 -3.14
N ALA A 141 -7.35 -4.61 -3.74
CA ALA A 141 -5.96 -4.81 -4.16
C ALA A 141 -5.56 -3.81 -5.26
N VAL A 142 -6.39 -3.68 -6.31
CA VAL A 142 -6.15 -2.75 -7.42
C VAL A 142 -6.21 -1.29 -6.95
N SER A 143 -7.16 -0.94 -6.08
CA SER A 143 -7.26 0.41 -5.51
C SER A 143 -6.02 0.79 -4.70
N ARG A 144 -5.49 -0.14 -3.91
CA ARG A 144 -4.21 0.05 -3.19
C ARG A 144 -3.03 0.21 -4.15
N ALA A 145 -2.97 -0.59 -5.22
CA ALA A 145 -1.93 -0.47 -6.23
C ALA A 145 -1.95 0.92 -6.88
N ILE A 146 -3.13 1.43 -7.26
CA ILE A 146 -3.29 2.78 -7.80
C ILE A 146 -2.81 3.84 -6.81
N ALA A 147 -3.21 3.75 -5.53
CA ALA A 147 -2.80 4.69 -4.50
C ALA A 147 -1.26 4.70 -4.32
N MET A 148 -0.62 3.52 -4.31
CA MET A 148 0.84 3.40 -4.24
C MET A 148 1.52 3.99 -5.46
N CYS A 149 1.06 3.68 -6.68
CA CYS A 149 1.60 4.25 -7.91
C CYS A 149 1.53 5.79 -7.91
N ASN A 150 0.39 6.36 -7.49
CA ASN A 150 0.23 7.80 -7.40
C ASN A 150 1.15 8.42 -6.33
N SER A 151 1.35 7.74 -5.21
CA SER A 151 2.29 8.17 -4.17
C SER A 151 3.73 8.22 -4.69
N TYR A 152 4.20 7.18 -5.40
CA TYR A 152 5.54 7.21 -6.00
C TYR A 152 5.66 8.29 -7.09
N ALA A 153 4.62 8.47 -7.90
CA ALA A 153 4.60 9.52 -8.91
C ALA A 153 4.65 10.93 -8.33
N SER A 154 4.05 11.17 -7.15
CA SER A 154 4.10 12.47 -6.48
C SER A 154 5.45 12.75 -5.80
N LEU A 155 6.16 11.69 -5.37
CA LEU A 155 7.50 11.78 -4.79
C LEU A 155 8.61 11.94 -5.85
N ALA A 156 8.33 11.61 -7.12
CA ALA A 156 9.30 11.70 -8.20
C ALA A 156 9.69 13.17 -8.49
N ARG A 157 10.99 13.42 -8.64
CA ARG A 157 11.55 14.71 -9.05
C ARG A 157 12.17 14.57 -10.43
N GLY A 158 11.45 14.99 -11.46
CA GLY A 158 11.82 14.72 -12.85
C GLY A 158 11.78 13.22 -13.15
N LYS A 159 12.88 12.66 -13.66
CA LYS A 159 12.99 11.21 -13.98
C LYS A 159 13.65 10.38 -12.87
N ARG A 160 13.61 10.87 -11.63
CA ARG A 160 14.27 10.24 -10.48
C ARG A 160 13.34 10.13 -9.30
N LEU A 161 13.30 8.95 -8.69
CA LEU A 161 12.73 8.73 -7.36
C LEU A 161 13.89 8.70 -6.36
N ARG A 162 13.78 9.41 -5.25
CA ARG A 162 14.79 9.40 -4.19
C ARG A 162 14.13 8.90 -2.91
N CYS A 163 14.84 8.05 -2.20
CA CYS A 163 14.40 7.46 -0.94
C CYS A 163 15.35 7.90 0.14
N ASP A 164 14.85 8.09 1.35
CA ASP A 164 15.68 8.36 2.53
C ASP A 164 16.03 7.03 3.21
N TRP A 165 17.28 6.85 3.62
CA TRP A 165 17.76 5.65 4.30
C TRP A 165 18.02 5.95 5.78
N ASN A 166 17.22 5.36 6.65
CA ASN A 166 17.40 5.51 8.08
C ASN A 166 18.38 4.46 8.61
N ASN A 167 19.59 4.91 8.97
CA ASN A 167 20.67 4.06 9.50
C ASN A 167 20.66 3.92 11.04
N THR A 168 19.63 4.41 11.73
CA THR A 168 19.58 4.44 13.20
C THR A 168 18.28 3.89 13.77
N ARG A 169 17.53 3.10 12.99
CA ARG A 169 16.26 2.49 13.42
C ARG A 169 16.39 1.00 13.61
#